data_AF-R0GTA5-F1
#
_entry.id   AF-R0GTA5-F1
#
_cell.length_a   1.000
_cell.length_b   1.000
_cell.length_c   1.000
_cell.angle_alpha   90.00
_cell.angle_beta   90.00
_cell.angle_gamma   90.00
#
_symmetry.space_group_name_H-M   'P 1'
#
loop_
_entity.id
_entity.type
_entity.pdbx_description
1 polymer ?
#
loop_
_entity_poly.entity_id
_entity_poly.type
_entity_poly.pdbx_seq_one_letter_code
_entity_poly.pdbx_strand_id
1 'polypeptide(L)'
;VNLEAKKTYVLRSPIEIEEETKHKSFSLRDSITMAQLIINRVFKPSVCKNILRHTNVRMFSSTTHFSSQPAYPFLLIDYILNFPQDGRVITCISPYKANEVRIHDKELIKEVCDAMTVGFSRDGLGYRLSWNRVVITYNPSDPELDDVTVDLPSLPTFTKIHNLTMSSLPVRDKDWVVGVKLSGSRISLCRPYGSSKWINIKAKCINPNSTLMFSKTDQRFYIPGLGGNFLCYLDLNSKENDQTKFIEMQFDKLPKSVFEKVANLSSCSKTDHLVESPTGQLFLVKWYGADMENYESKTLQHVTEKFTVFRANEKSEKCYKTMTYTEDIGDLCIFVGHSEAFCVLASSSRGLKPNCIYFVGRNFGVYDLTTGTCTHFLTEEEVPIKNSRFPYWPCPSALY
;
A
#
# COMPACT_ATOMS: atom_id res chain seq x y z
N VAL A 1 69.00 7.40 3.08
CA VAL A 1 70.11 8.18 2.50
C VAL A 1 69.80 8.41 1.03
N ASN A 2 69.43 9.64 0.73
CA ASN A 2 69.70 10.43 -0.48
C ASN A 2 69.61 9.85 -1.91
N LEU A 3 68.81 10.61 -2.69
CA LEU A 3 69.12 11.25 -3.98
C LEU A 3 68.79 10.55 -5.31
N GLU A 4 67.75 11.13 -5.93
CA GLU A 4 67.48 11.33 -7.35
C GLU A 4 68.72 11.53 -8.24
N ALA A 5 68.65 11.13 -9.53
CA ALA A 5 68.58 12.07 -10.66
C ALA A 5 68.51 11.41 -12.06
N LYS A 6 67.51 11.87 -12.86
CA LYS A 6 67.54 12.32 -14.27
C LYS A 6 67.93 11.33 -15.40
N LYS A 7 66.98 10.95 -16.26
CA LYS A 7 66.45 11.62 -17.50
C LYS A 7 67.34 11.46 -18.74
N THR A 8 66.79 10.86 -19.78
CA THR A 8 66.97 11.34 -21.16
C THR A 8 65.73 11.03 -22.00
N TYR A 9 65.18 12.09 -22.61
CA TYR A 9 64.10 12.07 -23.60
C TYR A 9 64.71 12.03 -25.01
N VAL A 10 64.05 11.35 -25.95
CA VAL A 10 64.13 11.70 -27.38
C VAL A 10 62.72 11.76 -27.94
N LEU A 11 62.39 12.95 -28.44
CA LEU A 11 61.19 13.33 -29.19
C LEU A 11 61.36 13.00 -30.68
N ARG A 12 60.30 12.52 -31.35
CA ARG A 12 59.74 13.05 -32.62
C ARG A 12 58.62 12.15 -33.17
N SER A 13 57.40 12.67 -33.16
CA SER A 13 56.36 12.49 -34.19
C SER A 13 56.57 13.56 -35.30
N PRO A 14 55.71 13.79 -36.32
CA PRO A 14 54.48 13.11 -36.80
C PRO A 14 54.42 12.93 -38.35
N ILE A 15 53.60 12.03 -38.90
CA ILE A 15 52.92 12.22 -40.20
C ILE A 15 51.55 11.51 -40.15
N GLU A 16 50.48 12.30 -40.23
CA GLU A 16 49.10 11.93 -40.52
C GLU A 16 48.93 11.70 -42.03
N ILE A 17 48.17 10.69 -42.44
CA ILE A 17 47.19 10.77 -43.54
C ILE A 17 45.98 9.89 -43.15
N GLU A 18 44.81 10.52 -43.22
CA GLU A 18 43.40 10.08 -43.22
C GLU A 18 43.16 8.73 -43.97
N GLU A 19 42.12 7.91 -43.81
CA GLU A 19 40.73 8.06 -43.38
C GLU A 19 40.15 6.63 -43.28
N GLU A 20 39.44 6.25 -42.21
CA GLU A 20 38.13 5.58 -42.27
C GLU A 20 37.64 5.20 -40.86
N THR A 21 36.45 5.73 -40.56
CA THR A 21 35.75 5.68 -39.29
C THR A 21 34.99 4.36 -39.12
N LYS A 22 35.08 3.76 -37.93
CA LYS A 22 33.95 3.02 -37.33
C LYS A 22 34.08 2.91 -35.81
N HIS A 23 33.58 3.93 -35.12
CA HIS A 23 33.09 3.80 -33.75
C HIS A 23 31.98 2.74 -33.71
N LYS A 24 32.20 1.63 -33.00
CA LYS A 24 31.10 0.79 -32.51
C LYS A 24 30.75 1.25 -31.09
N SER A 25 29.60 1.89 -30.99
CA SER A 25 28.86 2.08 -29.76
C SER A 25 28.54 0.73 -29.13
N PHE A 26 28.93 0.53 -27.88
CA PHE A 26 28.42 -0.57 -27.07
C PHE A 26 26.96 -0.27 -26.73
N SER A 27 26.06 -1.14 -27.19
CA SER A 27 24.62 -1.01 -27.08
C SER A 27 24.13 -1.72 -25.81
N LEU A 28 23.12 -1.13 -25.16
CA LEU A 28 22.37 -1.70 -24.03
C LEU A 28 21.79 -3.11 -24.34
N ARG A 29 21.79 -3.55 -25.60
CA ARG A 29 21.39 -4.90 -26.04
C ARG A 29 22.44 -5.98 -25.75
N ASP A 30 23.72 -5.63 -25.61
CA ASP A 30 24.80 -6.61 -25.44
C ASP A 30 24.91 -7.11 -23.98
N SER A 31 24.44 -6.30 -23.02
CA SER A 31 24.30 -6.69 -21.61
C SER A 31 23.10 -7.61 -21.34
N ILE A 32 22.04 -7.46 -22.15
CA ILE A 32 20.81 -8.28 -22.08
C ILE A 32 21.06 -9.69 -22.63
N THR A 33 21.93 -9.81 -23.64
CA THR A 33 22.27 -11.09 -24.27
C THR A 33 23.15 -11.98 -23.37
N MET A 34 24.00 -11.40 -22.52
CA MET A 34 24.77 -12.15 -21.52
C MET A 34 23.88 -12.70 -20.39
N ALA A 35 22.86 -11.95 -19.95
CA ALA A 35 21.86 -12.43 -19.00
C ALA A 35 21.00 -13.56 -19.60
N GLN A 36 20.66 -13.46 -20.89
CA GLN A 36 19.93 -14.51 -21.64
C GLN A 36 20.76 -15.80 -21.83
N LEU A 37 22.10 -15.69 -21.97
CA LEU A 37 22.99 -16.84 -22.08
C LEU A 37 23.16 -17.61 -20.75
N ILE A 38 23.07 -16.92 -19.61
CA ILE A 38 23.10 -17.57 -18.29
C ILE A 38 21.77 -18.28 -18.00
N ILE A 39 20.64 -17.67 -18.37
CA ILE A 39 19.31 -18.31 -18.23
C ILE A 39 19.18 -19.54 -19.14
N ASN A 40 19.71 -19.49 -20.37
CA ASN A 40 19.65 -20.61 -21.32
C ASN A 40 20.63 -21.75 -21.02
N ARG A 41 21.60 -21.58 -20.12
CA ARG A 41 22.51 -22.66 -19.71
C ARG A 41 21.96 -23.55 -18.59
N VAL A 42 20.90 -23.12 -17.90
CA VAL A 42 20.28 -23.87 -16.79
C VAL A 42 19.13 -24.76 -17.27
N PHE A 43 18.50 -24.47 -18.41
CA PHE A 43 17.38 -25.27 -18.93
C PHE A 43 17.55 -25.62 -20.41
N LYS A 44 17.56 -26.93 -20.71
CA LYS A 44 17.68 -27.44 -22.10
C LYS A 44 16.45 -27.00 -22.94
N PRO A 45 16.64 -26.63 -24.23
CA PRO A 45 15.58 -26.05 -25.07
C PRO A 45 14.42 -27.00 -25.44
N SER A 46 14.53 -28.29 -25.13
CA SER A 46 13.49 -29.29 -25.46
C SER A 46 12.43 -29.46 -24.36
N VAL A 47 12.57 -28.81 -23.20
CA VAL A 47 11.60 -28.91 -22.09
C VAL A 47 10.67 -27.68 -22.05
N CYS A 48 11.05 -26.56 -22.67
CA CYS A 48 10.30 -25.29 -22.59
C CYS A 48 9.06 -25.19 -23.49
N LYS A 49 8.82 -26.13 -24.41
CA LYS A 49 7.62 -26.08 -25.27
C LYS A 49 6.43 -26.87 -24.72
N ASN A 50 6.64 -27.82 -23.80
CA ASN A 50 5.57 -28.65 -23.26
C ASN A 50 5.18 -28.31 -21.81
N ILE A 51 6.01 -27.57 -21.06
CA ILE A 51 5.65 -27.12 -19.71
C ILE A 51 4.60 -26.00 -19.77
N LEU A 52 4.73 -25.03 -20.69
CA LEU A 52 3.85 -23.86 -20.75
C LEU A 52 2.42 -24.15 -21.25
N ARG A 53 2.17 -25.31 -21.88
CA ARG A 53 0.82 -25.70 -22.32
C ARG A 53 0.01 -26.47 -21.28
N HIS A 54 0.63 -26.94 -20.19
CA HIS A 54 -0.04 -27.79 -19.19
C HIS A 54 -0.04 -27.24 -17.75
N THR A 55 0.63 -26.12 -17.46
CA THR A 55 0.64 -25.52 -16.09
C THR A 55 -0.48 -24.51 -15.78
N ASN A 56 -1.40 -24.24 -16.72
CA ASN A 56 -2.38 -23.15 -16.59
C ASN A 56 -3.58 -23.38 -15.64
N VAL A 57 -3.58 -24.38 -14.75
CA VAL A 57 -4.77 -24.66 -13.91
C VAL A 57 -4.47 -24.93 -12.42
N ARG A 58 -3.21 -24.89 -11.95
CA ARG A 58 -2.92 -25.33 -10.56
C ARG A 58 -1.95 -24.52 -9.70
N MET A 59 -1.36 -23.41 -10.18
CA MET A 59 -0.45 -22.62 -9.32
C MET A 59 -1.14 -21.54 -8.47
N PHE A 60 -2.40 -21.21 -8.76
CA PHE A 60 -3.14 -20.16 -8.02
C PHE A 60 -4.39 -20.69 -7.29
N SER A 61 -4.74 -21.97 -7.47
CA SER A 61 -5.84 -22.64 -6.78
C SER A 61 -5.33 -23.85 -6.02
N SER A 62 -5.05 -23.65 -4.73
CA SER A 62 -5.07 -24.72 -3.74
C SER A 62 -6.31 -24.53 -2.87
N THR A 63 -7.45 -25.02 -3.36
CA THR A 63 -8.62 -25.30 -2.53
C THR A 63 -8.33 -26.53 -1.67
N THR A 64 -7.70 -26.31 -0.52
CA THR A 64 -7.80 -27.23 0.62
C THR A 64 -8.56 -26.51 1.72
N HIS A 65 -9.56 -27.20 2.27
CA HIS A 65 -10.71 -26.70 3.02
C HIS A 65 -10.49 -25.76 4.24
N PHE A 66 -9.28 -25.24 4.50
CA PHE A 66 -9.02 -24.29 5.60
C PHE A 66 -7.99 -23.18 5.31
N SER A 67 -7.51 -22.98 4.08
CA SER A 67 -6.71 -21.79 3.73
C SER A 67 -6.79 -21.49 2.23
N SER A 68 -7.56 -20.47 1.87
CA SER A 68 -7.67 -19.95 0.50
C SER A 68 -6.94 -18.60 0.40
N GLN A 69 -5.65 -18.58 0.67
CA GLN A 69 -4.80 -17.44 0.35
C GLN A 69 -4.17 -17.66 -1.03
N PRO A 70 -4.19 -16.65 -1.94
CA PRO A 70 -3.40 -16.75 -3.16
C PRO A 70 -1.93 -16.94 -2.77
N ALA A 71 -1.28 -17.98 -3.29
CA ALA A 71 0.06 -18.36 -2.87
C ALA A 71 1.10 -17.23 -3.02
N TYR A 72 0.83 -16.26 -3.91
CA TYR A 72 1.69 -15.08 -4.14
C TYR A 72 0.85 -13.86 -4.59
N PRO A 73 0.22 -13.11 -3.67
CA PRO A 73 -0.67 -11.99 -4.03
C PRO A 73 0.07 -10.90 -4.81
N PHE A 74 1.31 -10.58 -4.45
CA PHE A 74 2.12 -9.55 -5.12
C PHE A 74 2.47 -9.92 -6.57
N LEU A 75 2.78 -11.19 -6.84
CA LEU A 75 3.07 -11.66 -8.19
C LEU A 75 1.83 -11.64 -9.08
N LEU A 76 0.64 -11.87 -8.52
CA LEU A 76 -0.61 -11.75 -9.27
C LEU A 76 -0.84 -10.31 -9.72
N ILE A 77 -0.63 -9.33 -8.84
CA ILE A 77 -0.77 -7.91 -9.19
C ILE A 77 0.28 -7.49 -10.21
N ASP A 78 1.53 -7.95 -10.05
CA ASP A 78 2.59 -7.71 -11.04
C ASP A 78 2.26 -8.29 -12.42
N TYR A 79 1.73 -9.52 -12.45
CA TYR A 79 1.27 -10.17 -13.68
C TYR A 79 0.23 -9.32 -14.42
N ILE A 80 -0.74 -8.79 -13.68
CA ILE A 80 -1.82 -7.97 -14.23
C ILE A 80 -1.29 -6.64 -14.79
N LEU A 81 -0.28 -6.06 -14.14
CA LEU A 81 0.31 -4.79 -14.58
C LEU A 81 1.23 -4.96 -15.79
N ASN A 82 1.98 -6.06 -15.86
CA ASN A 82 3.09 -6.22 -16.82
C ASN A 82 2.80 -7.15 -18.01
N PHE A 83 1.81 -8.05 -17.93
CA PHE A 83 1.56 -9.05 -18.97
C PHE A 83 0.15 -8.95 -19.58
N PRO A 84 -0.11 -7.90 -20.39
CA PRO A 84 -1.44 -7.52 -20.84
C PRO A 84 -1.96 -8.27 -22.08
N GLN A 85 -1.39 -9.43 -22.45
CA GLN A 85 -1.70 -10.10 -23.73
C GLN A 85 -1.87 -11.63 -23.65
N ASP A 86 -2.27 -12.17 -22.50
CA ASP A 86 -2.69 -13.58 -22.39
C ASP A 86 -4.20 -13.76 -22.66
N GLY A 87 -4.87 -12.76 -23.27
CA GLY A 87 -6.31 -12.77 -23.57
C GLY A 87 -7.23 -12.57 -22.35
N ARG A 88 -6.73 -12.78 -21.12
CA ARG A 88 -7.49 -12.59 -19.86
C ARG A 88 -7.51 -11.15 -19.34
N VAL A 89 -6.50 -10.37 -19.72
CA VAL A 89 -6.28 -8.98 -19.28
C VAL A 89 -5.95 -8.13 -20.50
N ILE A 90 -6.53 -6.94 -20.59
CA ILE A 90 -6.22 -5.92 -21.60
C ILE A 90 -5.82 -4.64 -20.87
N THR A 91 -4.67 -4.07 -21.21
CA THR A 91 -4.22 -2.79 -20.64
C THR A 91 -4.39 -1.67 -21.67
N CYS A 92 -5.18 -0.66 -21.31
CA CYS A 92 -5.40 0.55 -22.06
C CYS A 92 -4.56 1.68 -21.42
N ILE A 93 -3.48 2.08 -22.09
CA ILE A 93 -2.61 3.17 -21.65
C ILE A 93 -3.08 4.45 -22.34
N SER A 94 -3.45 5.46 -21.55
CA SER A 94 -3.85 6.77 -22.07
C SER A 94 -2.84 7.84 -21.65
N PRO A 95 -2.37 8.69 -22.57
CA PRO A 95 -1.52 9.83 -22.20
C PRO A 95 -2.32 10.96 -21.53
N TYR A 96 -3.66 10.95 -21.63
CA TYR A 96 -4.54 12.03 -21.16
C TYR A 96 -5.48 11.62 -20.03
N LYS A 97 -5.56 10.32 -19.71
CA LYS A 97 -6.41 9.76 -18.65
C LYS A 97 -5.60 8.80 -17.80
N ALA A 98 -6.18 8.36 -16.68
CA ALA A 98 -5.63 7.24 -15.93
C ALA A 98 -5.48 5.99 -16.82
N ASN A 99 -4.49 5.16 -16.50
CA ASN A 99 -4.33 3.87 -17.16
C ASN A 99 -5.43 2.92 -16.68
N GLU A 100 -5.92 2.09 -17.58
CA GLU A 100 -6.96 1.11 -17.27
C GLU A 100 -6.45 -0.30 -17.56
N VAL A 101 -6.68 -1.20 -16.62
CA VAL A 101 -6.47 -2.64 -16.81
C VAL A 101 -7.85 -3.28 -16.75
N ARG A 102 -8.26 -3.88 -17.86
CA ARG A 102 -9.54 -4.58 -17.99
C ARG A 102 -9.33 -6.07 -17.85
N ILE A 103 -10.04 -6.68 -16.92
CA ILE A 103 -9.96 -8.11 -16.63
C ILE A 103 -11.25 -8.77 -17.13
N HIS A 104 -11.12 -9.71 -18.06
CA HIS A 104 -12.25 -10.41 -18.69
C HIS A 104 -12.63 -11.67 -17.93
N ASP A 105 -11.64 -12.29 -17.28
CA ASP A 105 -11.81 -13.54 -16.55
C ASP A 105 -12.44 -13.27 -15.16
N LYS A 106 -13.64 -13.82 -14.95
CA LYS A 106 -14.41 -13.68 -13.69
C LYS A 106 -13.75 -14.36 -12.50
N GLU A 107 -12.99 -15.44 -12.71
CA GLU A 107 -12.24 -16.11 -11.65
C GLU A 107 -11.02 -15.27 -11.28
N LEU A 108 -10.30 -14.75 -12.28
CA LEU A 108 -9.19 -13.83 -12.07
C LEU A 108 -9.63 -12.57 -11.31
N ILE A 109 -10.80 -12.00 -11.61
CA ILE A 109 -11.37 -10.88 -10.84
C ILE A 109 -11.51 -11.23 -9.35
N LYS A 110 -11.99 -12.44 -9.02
CA LYS A 110 -12.09 -12.90 -7.63
C LYS A 110 -10.73 -13.06 -6.99
N GLU A 111 -9.78 -13.68 -7.69
CA GLU A 111 -8.40 -13.83 -7.20
C GLU A 111 -7.73 -12.48 -6.94
N VAL A 112 -7.99 -11.47 -7.78
CA VAL A 112 -7.51 -10.10 -7.58
C VAL A 112 -8.18 -9.44 -6.39
N CYS A 113 -9.50 -9.61 -6.27
CA CYS A 113 -10.23 -9.11 -5.11
C CYS A 113 -9.66 -9.69 -3.83
N ASP A 114 -9.46 -11.01 -3.79
CA ASP A 114 -8.93 -11.72 -2.64
C ASP A 114 -7.48 -11.31 -2.39
N ALA A 115 -6.60 -11.31 -3.40
CA ALA A 115 -5.20 -10.89 -3.28
C ALA A 115 -5.09 -9.46 -2.75
N MET A 116 -5.91 -8.54 -3.27
CA MET A 116 -5.86 -7.13 -2.88
C MET A 116 -6.57 -6.80 -1.57
N THR A 117 -7.33 -7.73 -0.97
CA THR A 117 -8.05 -7.47 0.28
C THR A 117 -7.63 -8.38 1.43
N VAL A 118 -7.57 -9.69 1.19
CA VAL A 118 -7.24 -10.71 2.19
C VAL A 118 -5.86 -11.30 1.96
N GLY A 119 -5.38 -11.37 0.72
CA GLY A 119 -4.07 -11.92 0.38
C GLY A 119 -2.92 -11.11 0.97
N PHE A 120 -3.15 -9.83 1.24
CA PHE A 120 -2.21 -9.00 2.01
C PHE A 120 -2.33 -9.17 3.53
N SER A 121 -3.18 -10.09 4.02
CA SER A 121 -3.17 -10.53 5.42
C SER A 121 -1.84 -11.15 5.74
N ARG A 122 -1.09 -10.49 6.61
CA ARG A 122 0.14 -11.04 7.13
C ARG A 122 -0.21 -11.92 8.32
N ASP A 123 0.19 -13.18 8.20
CA ASP A 123 0.26 -14.15 9.30
C ASP A 123 -1.09 -14.59 9.89
N GLY A 124 -2.06 -14.94 9.04
CA GLY A 124 -3.31 -15.60 9.47
C GLY A 124 -4.25 -14.75 10.35
N LEU A 125 -4.04 -13.44 10.40
CA LEU A 125 -4.94 -12.51 11.07
C LEU A 125 -6.25 -12.35 10.29
N GLY A 126 -7.36 -12.42 11.01
CA GLY A 126 -8.71 -12.36 10.46
C GLY A 126 -9.69 -11.69 11.41
N TYR A 127 -10.77 -11.20 10.83
CA TYR A 127 -11.83 -10.51 11.54
C TYR A 127 -13.18 -11.04 11.10
N ARG A 128 -14.09 -11.24 12.04
CA ARG A 128 -15.48 -11.59 11.77
C ARG A 128 -16.40 -10.67 12.55
N LEU A 129 -17.39 -10.09 11.87
CA LEU A 129 -18.41 -9.28 12.52
C LEU A 129 -19.69 -10.13 12.65
N SER A 130 -20.20 -10.27 13.88
CA SER A 130 -21.47 -10.96 14.16
C SER A 130 -22.35 -10.08 15.04
N TRP A 131 -23.45 -9.55 14.50
CA TRP A 131 -24.50 -8.84 15.27
C TRP A 131 -23.96 -7.81 16.30
N ASN A 132 -23.04 -6.94 15.87
CA ASN A 132 -22.32 -5.91 16.65
C ASN A 132 -21.21 -6.40 17.58
N ARG A 133 -20.77 -7.65 17.44
CA ARG A 133 -19.54 -8.17 18.04
C ARG A 133 -18.46 -8.33 16.99
N VAL A 134 -17.24 -8.02 17.37
CA VAL A 134 -16.04 -8.24 16.57
C VAL A 134 -15.33 -9.45 17.16
N VAL A 135 -15.10 -10.46 16.32
CA VAL A 135 -14.26 -11.60 16.63
C VAL A 135 -12.95 -11.42 15.89
N ILE A 136 -11.85 -11.45 16.64
CA ILE A 136 -10.49 -11.41 16.10
C ILE A 136 -9.94 -12.82 16.15
N THR A 137 -9.47 -13.32 15.01
CA THR A 137 -8.83 -14.64 14.89
C THR A 137 -7.41 -14.42 14.38
N TYR A 138 -6.43 -15.06 14.98
CA TYR A 138 -5.05 -15.01 14.54
C TYR A 138 -4.47 -16.41 14.61
N ASN A 139 -4.12 -16.92 13.44
CA ASN A 139 -3.56 -18.24 13.25
C ASN A 139 -2.17 -18.06 12.63
N PRO A 140 -1.15 -17.78 13.45
CA PRO A 140 0.20 -17.51 12.97
C PRO A 140 0.77 -18.71 12.20
N SER A 141 1.66 -18.40 11.27
CA SER A 141 2.44 -19.41 10.53
C SER A 141 3.62 -19.91 11.37
N ASP A 142 4.02 -19.14 12.37
CA ASP A 142 5.07 -19.48 13.32
C ASP A 142 4.55 -20.54 14.31
N PRO A 143 5.13 -21.75 14.34
CA PRO A 143 4.70 -22.82 15.23
C PRO A 143 4.97 -22.54 16.72
N GLU A 144 5.77 -21.53 17.06
CA GLU A 144 6.01 -21.12 18.45
C GLU A 144 4.87 -20.25 19.02
N LEU A 145 3.98 -19.72 18.17
CA LEU A 145 2.87 -18.89 18.57
C LEU A 145 1.56 -19.68 18.57
N ASP A 146 0.77 -19.52 19.63
CA ASP A 146 -0.54 -20.16 19.75
C ASP A 146 -1.59 -19.46 18.87
N ASP A 147 -2.55 -20.24 18.36
CA ASP A 147 -3.77 -19.72 17.77
C ASP A 147 -4.59 -18.93 18.81
N VAL A 148 -5.00 -17.73 18.42
CA VAL A 148 -5.76 -16.83 19.28
C VAL A 148 -7.09 -16.48 18.63
N THR A 149 -8.18 -16.77 19.33
CA THR A 149 -9.51 -16.25 19.02
C THR A 149 -10.01 -15.43 20.20
N VAL A 150 -10.41 -14.18 19.91
CA VAL A 150 -10.89 -13.23 20.90
C VAL A 150 -12.23 -12.66 20.47
N ASP A 151 -13.23 -12.83 21.33
CA ASP A 151 -14.51 -12.18 21.22
C ASP A 151 -14.47 -10.83 21.96
N LEU A 152 -14.55 -9.73 21.21
CA LEU A 152 -14.67 -8.41 21.81
C LEU A 152 -16.11 -8.19 22.33
N PRO A 153 -16.28 -7.32 23.34
CA PRO A 153 -17.61 -7.01 23.87
C PRO A 153 -18.55 -6.47 22.78
N SER A 154 -19.86 -6.61 22.97
CA SER A 154 -20.83 -6.01 22.06
C SER A 154 -20.69 -4.49 22.03
N LEU A 155 -20.66 -3.93 20.82
CA LEU A 155 -20.84 -2.49 20.62
C LEU A 155 -22.33 -2.11 20.73
N PRO A 156 -22.67 -0.85 21.05
CA PRO A 156 -24.05 -0.39 21.12
C PRO A 156 -24.85 -0.70 19.84
N THR A 157 -26.12 -1.07 19.97
CA THR A 157 -26.99 -1.40 18.84
C THR A 157 -27.00 -0.27 17.80
N PHE A 158 -26.93 -0.62 16.51
CA PHE A 158 -26.84 0.30 15.36
C PHE A 158 -25.51 1.06 15.19
N THR A 159 -24.44 0.62 15.84
CA THR A 159 -23.09 1.13 15.53
C THR A 159 -22.52 0.46 14.29
N LYS A 160 -22.15 1.27 13.30
CA LYS A 160 -21.36 0.81 12.16
C LYS A 160 -19.89 1.11 12.42
N ILE A 161 -19.06 0.08 12.37
CA ILE A 161 -17.60 0.22 12.45
C ILE A 161 -17.11 0.73 11.10
N HIS A 162 -16.37 1.82 11.12
CA HIS A 162 -15.74 2.40 9.94
C HIS A 162 -14.34 1.81 9.73
N ASN A 163 -13.58 1.66 10.82
CA ASN A 163 -12.19 1.22 10.80
C ASN A 163 -11.81 0.59 12.15
N LEU A 164 -10.85 -0.34 12.14
CA LEU A 164 -10.31 -1.04 13.30
C LEU A 164 -8.78 -1.11 13.16
N THR A 165 -8.07 -0.88 14.26
CA THR A 165 -6.61 -1.06 14.37
C THR A 165 -6.27 -1.64 15.74
N MET A 166 -5.09 -2.23 15.85
CA MET A 166 -4.61 -2.91 17.03
C MET A 166 -3.22 -2.39 17.37
N SER A 167 -2.91 -2.27 18.67
CA SER A 167 -1.57 -1.86 19.12
C SER A 167 -0.49 -2.89 18.78
N SER A 168 -0.87 -4.16 18.69
CA SER A 168 0.00 -5.27 18.31
C SER A 168 -0.85 -6.46 17.88
N LEU A 169 -0.19 -7.49 17.35
CA LEU A 169 -0.82 -8.79 17.11
C LEU A 169 -1.42 -9.38 18.39
N PRO A 170 -2.50 -10.15 18.27
CA PRO A 170 -3.17 -10.74 19.41
C PRO A 170 -2.34 -11.93 19.92
N VAL A 171 -1.60 -11.70 21.01
CA VAL A 171 -0.83 -12.73 21.72
C VAL A 171 -1.32 -12.76 23.16
N ARG A 172 -1.57 -13.94 23.72
CA ARG A 172 -2.21 -14.11 25.05
C ARG A 172 -1.45 -13.41 26.18
N ASP A 173 -0.12 -13.39 26.10
CA ASP A 173 0.74 -12.87 27.16
C ASP A 173 1.09 -11.37 27.01
N LYS A 174 0.52 -10.67 26.01
CA LYS A 174 0.73 -9.23 25.81
C LYS A 174 -0.55 -8.45 26.09
N ASP A 175 -0.43 -7.32 26.80
CA ASP A 175 -1.51 -6.32 26.85
C ASP A 175 -1.55 -5.58 25.52
N TRP A 176 -2.57 -5.84 24.71
CA TRP A 176 -2.83 -5.15 23.46
C TRP A 176 -4.18 -4.47 23.50
N VAL A 177 -4.27 -3.36 22.79
CA VAL A 177 -5.46 -2.51 22.73
C VAL A 177 -6.01 -2.54 21.33
N VAL A 178 -7.33 -2.71 21.23
CA VAL A 178 -8.08 -2.54 19.99
C VAL A 178 -8.70 -1.17 19.96
N GLY A 179 -8.38 -0.40 18.93
CA GLY A 179 -9.07 0.84 18.62
C GLY A 179 -10.08 0.63 17.51
N VAL A 180 -11.33 1.02 17.75
CA VAL A 180 -12.37 1.05 16.71
C VAL A 180 -12.85 2.47 16.48
N LYS A 181 -12.95 2.84 15.21
CA LYS A 181 -13.64 4.06 14.78
C LYS A 181 -15.06 3.71 14.38
N LEU A 182 -16.03 4.36 15.00
CA LEU A 182 -17.45 4.18 14.75
C LEU A 182 -18.01 5.34 13.93
N SER A 183 -19.13 5.11 13.25
CA SER A 183 -19.91 6.19 12.62
C SER A 183 -20.23 7.32 13.61
N GLY A 184 -20.20 8.56 13.10
CA GLY A 184 -20.41 9.77 13.90
C GLY A 184 -19.16 10.29 14.62
N SER A 185 -17.97 9.96 14.09
CA SER A 185 -16.67 10.44 14.62
C SER A 185 -16.40 10.05 16.08
N ARG A 186 -16.85 8.86 16.48
CA ARG A 186 -16.59 8.28 17.81
C ARG A 186 -15.49 7.25 17.72
N ILE A 187 -14.70 7.14 18.79
CA ILE A 187 -13.67 6.12 18.94
C ILE A 187 -13.95 5.35 20.21
N SER A 188 -13.74 4.05 20.16
CA SER A 188 -13.77 3.20 21.35
C SER A 188 -12.50 2.39 21.41
N LEU A 189 -11.93 2.28 22.62
CA LEU A 189 -10.80 1.40 22.89
C LEU A 189 -11.27 0.19 23.70
N CYS A 190 -10.68 -0.97 23.44
CA CYS A 190 -10.91 -2.18 24.24
C CYS A 190 -9.58 -2.86 24.53
N ARG A 191 -9.40 -3.28 25.78
CA ARG A 191 -8.37 -4.24 26.17
C ARG A 191 -9.03 -5.62 26.24
N PRO A 192 -8.66 -6.54 25.34
CA PRO A 192 -9.28 -7.86 25.29
C PRO A 192 -8.97 -8.70 26.53
N TYR A 193 -7.74 -8.62 27.01
CA TYR A 193 -7.28 -9.28 28.23
C TYR A 193 -7.30 -8.27 29.37
N GLY A 194 -8.27 -8.38 30.28
CA GLY A 194 -8.49 -7.42 31.37
C GLY A 194 -9.97 -7.21 31.67
N SER A 195 -10.41 -5.95 31.80
CA SER A 195 -11.81 -5.63 32.09
C SER A 195 -12.78 -5.97 30.95
N SER A 196 -12.27 -6.19 29.72
CA SER A 196 -13.02 -6.48 28.50
C SER A 196 -14.28 -5.61 28.37
N LYS A 197 -14.06 -4.29 28.40
CA LYS A 197 -15.10 -3.27 28.22
C LYS A 197 -14.65 -2.24 27.19
N TRP A 198 -15.61 -1.71 26.44
CA TRP A 198 -15.39 -0.59 25.55
C TRP A 198 -15.28 0.70 26.36
N ILE A 199 -14.19 1.43 26.15
CA ILE A 199 -13.99 2.77 26.67
C ILE A 199 -14.26 3.74 25.52
N ASN A 200 -15.32 4.53 25.64
CA ASN A 200 -15.66 5.51 24.61
C ASN A 200 -14.87 6.80 24.82
N ILE A 201 -14.20 7.25 23.77
CA ILE A 201 -13.43 8.48 23.80
C ILE A 201 -14.14 9.53 22.97
N LYS A 202 -14.43 10.66 23.62
CA LYS A 202 -15.07 11.80 22.98
C LYS A 202 -14.02 12.61 22.24
N ALA A 203 -13.82 12.26 20.98
CA ALA A 203 -12.91 12.98 20.13
C ALA A 203 -13.60 14.10 19.36
N LYS A 204 -13.00 15.29 19.41
CA LYS A 204 -13.47 16.46 18.65
C LYS A 204 -12.79 16.50 17.29
N CYS A 205 -13.50 17.01 16.29
CA CYS A 205 -12.93 17.39 15.00
C CYS A 205 -12.20 16.26 14.23
N ILE A 206 -12.69 15.03 14.28
CA ILE A 206 -12.16 13.92 13.46
C ILE A 206 -12.77 13.93 12.07
N ASN A 207 -11.92 13.71 11.05
CA ASN A 207 -12.39 13.46 9.70
C ASN A 207 -13.17 12.13 9.65
N PRO A 208 -14.47 12.12 9.29
CA PRO A 208 -15.30 10.92 9.30
C PRO A 208 -14.80 9.84 8.32
N ASN A 209 -14.04 10.21 7.29
CA ASN A 209 -13.59 9.29 6.25
C ASN A 209 -12.13 8.82 6.42
N SER A 210 -11.35 9.44 7.30
CA SER A 210 -9.97 9.04 7.57
C SER A 210 -9.86 7.81 8.47
N THR A 211 -8.78 7.05 8.36
CA THR A 211 -8.58 5.82 9.13
C THR A 211 -7.86 6.08 10.46
N LEU A 212 -8.14 5.25 11.47
CA LEU A 212 -7.34 5.17 12.69
C LEU A 212 -6.07 4.39 12.36
N MET A 213 -4.95 4.79 12.93
CA MET A 213 -3.66 4.14 12.77
C MET A 213 -2.99 4.04 14.14
N PHE A 214 -2.27 2.96 14.40
CA PHE A 214 -1.44 2.82 15.59
C PHE A 214 0.02 3.03 15.22
N SER A 215 0.68 3.98 15.88
CA SER A 215 2.11 4.15 15.69
C SER A 215 2.90 3.28 16.67
N LYS A 216 3.79 2.46 16.12
CA LYS A 216 4.66 1.57 16.89
C LYS A 216 5.79 2.36 17.54
N THR A 217 6.38 3.30 16.80
CA THR A 217 7.44 4.17 17.33
C THR A 217 6.91 5.04 18.47
N ASP A 218 5.73 5.61 18.28
CA ASP A 218 5.13 6.58 19.22
C ASP A 218 4.22 5.93 20.29
N GLN A 219 3.97 4.62 20.21
CA GLN A 219 3.12 3.81 21.10
C GLN A 219 1.74 4.43 21.38
N ARG A 220 1.09 4.97 20.34
CA ARG A 220 -0.19 5.66 20.46
C ARG A 220 -1.01 5.58 19.17
N PHE A 221 -2.32 5.75 19.30
CA PHE A 221 -3.20 5.83 18.14
C PHE A 221 -3.22 7.25 17.58
N TYR A 222 -3.27 7.37 16.26
CA TYR A 222 -3.38 8.61 15.51
C TYR A 222 -4.62 8.61 14.61
N ILE A 223 -5.22 9.79 14.46
CA ILE A 223 -6.34 10.02 13.55
C ILE A 223 -6.20 11.41 12.93
N PRO A 224 -6.23 11.51 11.60
CA PRO A 224 -6.34 12.79 10.93
C PRO A 224 -7.62 13.55 11.32
N GLY A 225 -7.43 14.80 11.75
CA GLY A 225 -8.50 15.74 12.04
C GLY A 225 -9.17 16.27 10.77
N LEU A 226 -10.31 16.92 10.95
CA LEU A 226 -11.03 17.62 9.87
C LEU A 226 -10.10 18.60 9.15
N GLY A 227 -10.17 18.61 7.81
CA GLY A 227 -9.30 19.42 6.96
C GLY A 227 -7.92 18.81 6.69
N GLY A 228 -7.44 17.90 7.54
CA GLY A 228 -6.16 17.22 7.37
C GLY A 228 -4.95 18.06 7.79
N ASN A 229 -5.15 19.01 8.72
CA ASN A 229 -4.10 19.88 9.27
C ASN A 229 -3.75 19.57 10.73
N PHE A 230 -4.45 18.64 11.36
CA PHE A 230 -4.22 18.24 12.75
C PHE A 230 -4.23 16.72 12.85
N LEU A 231 -3.42 16.16 13.74
CA LEU A 231 -3.49 14.76 14.14
C LEU A 231 -4.03 14.70 15.56
N CYS A 232 -5.19 14.10 15.73
CA CYS A 232 -5.66 13.65 17.03
C CYS A 232 -4.84 12.43 17.44
N TYR A 233 -4.44 12.35 18.71
CA TYR A 233 -3.80 11.14 19.22
C TYR A 233 -4.37 10.68 20.55
N LEU A 234 -4.29 9.37 20.78
CA LEU A 234 -4.77 8.68 21.97
C LEU A 234 -3.68 7.78 22.51
N ASP A 235 -3.36 7.96 23.78
CA ASP A 235 -2.41 7.10 24.48
C ASP A 235 -3.09 5.74 24.77
N LEU A 236 -2.33 4.65 24.81
CA LEU A 236 -2.89 3.31 25.12
C LEU A 236 -3.70 3.30 26.42
N ASN A 237 -3.26 4.09 27.41
CA ASN A 237 -3.84 4.17 28.74
C ASN A 237 -4.95 5.24 28.87
N SER A 238 -5.47 5.76 27.75
CA SER A 238 -6.59 6.71 27.77
C SER A 238 -7.81 6.14 28.47
N LYS A 239 -8.44 6.97 29.30
CA LYS A 239 -9.63 6.67 30.10
C LYS A 239 -10.88 7.24 29.46
N GLU A 240 -12.03 6.81 29.96
CA GLU A 240 -13.32 7.33 29.53
C GLU A 240 -13.40 8.85 29.79
N ASN A 241 -13.89 9.60 28.81
CA ASN A 241 -13.96 11.07 28.83
C ASN A 241 -12.62 11.82 28.84
N ASP A 242 -11.49 11.15 28.61
CA ASP A 242 -10.24 11.85 28.36
C ASP A 242 -10.39 12.81 27.17
N GLN A 243 -9.85 14.02 27.32
CA GLN A 243 -9.80 14.97 26.22
C GLN A 243 -8.75 14.53 25.19
N THR A 244 -9.15 14.52 23.93
CA THR A 244 -8.23 14.24 22.84
C THR A 244 -7.19 15.33 22.69
N LYS A 245 -5.93 14.91 22.57
CA LYS A 245 -4.81 15.80 22.31
C LYS A 245 -4.58 15.90 20.80
N PHE A 246 -4.08 17.05 20.37
CA PHE A 246 -3.86 17.34 18.95
C PHE A 246 -2.41 17.75 18.71
N ILE A 247 -1.91 17.39 17.53
CA ILE A 247 -0.63 17.83 16.98
C ILE A 247 -0.95 18.58 15.70
N GLU A 248 -0.46 19.80 15.57
CA GLU A 248 -0.60 20.55 14.33
C GLU A 248 0.34 19.97 13.25
N MET A 249 -0.16 19.82 12.03
CA MET A 249 0.65 19.47 10.87
C MET A 249 0.93 20.71 10.06
N GLN A 250 2.19 21.12 10.02
CA GLN A 250 2.64 22.26 9.23
C GLN A 250 3.17 21.75 7.89
N PHE A 251 2.55 22.18 6.80
CA PHE A 251 2.93 21.74 5.46
C PHE A 251 3.88 22.74 4.82
N ASP A 252 4.97 22.23 4.25
CA ASP A 252 5.84 23.05 3.42
C ASP A 252 5.12 23.54 2.17
N LYS A 253 5.61 24.65 1.61
CA LYS A 253 5.07 25.20 0.38
C LYS A 253 5.21 24.18 -0.75
N LEU A 254 4.08 23.81 -1.35
CA LEU A 254 4.06 22.94 -2.51
C LEU A 254 4.81 23.58 -3.70
N PRO A 255 5.53 22.79 -4.51
CA PRO A 255 5.99 23.25 -5.82
C PRO A 255 4.82 23.80 -6.64
N LYS A 256 5.02 24.88 -7.41
CA LYS A 256 3.93 25.56 -8.14
C LYS A 256 3.11 24.60 -9.02
N SER A 257 3.79 23.74 -9.77
CA SER A 257 3.17 22.73 -10.65
C SER A 257 2.30 21.72 -9.89
N VAL A 258 2.68 21.38 -8.66
CA VAL A 258 1.92 20.47 -7.79
C VAL A 258 0.75 21.22 -7.17
N PHE A 259 0.97 22.45 -6.72
CA PHE A 259 -0.07 23.30 -6.14
C PHE A 259 -1.23 23.52 -7.13
N GLU A 260 -0.95 23.88 -8.38
CA GLU A 260 -1.97 24.06 -9.42
C GLU A 260 -2.77 22.77 -9.65
N LYS A 261 -2.09 21.62 -9.74
CA LYS A 261 -2.76 20.32 -9.87
C LYS A 261 -3.66 19.99 -8.68
N VAL A 262 -3.22 20.28 -7.45
CA VAL A 262 -4.01 20.02 -6.24
C VAL A 262 -5.15 21.02 -6.08
N ALA A 263 -4.96 22.28 -6.48
CA ALA A 263 -6.02 23.29 -6.48
C ALA A 263 -7.19 22.89 -7.38
N ASN A 264 -6.90 22.27 -8.54
CA ASN A 264 -7.92 21.73 -9.44
C ASN A 264 -8.72 20.56 -8.84
N LEU A 265 -8.27 19.97 -7.72
CA LEU A 265 -8.97 18.89 -7.01
C LEU A 265 -9.86 19.42 -5.87
N SER A 266 -10.13 20.72 -5.81
CA SER A 266 -10.94 21.31 -4.72
C SER A 266 -12.37 20.75 -4.65
N SER A 267 -12.91 20.27 -5.77
CA SER A 267 -14.23 19.63 -5.87
C SER A 267 -14.19 18.13 -5.54
N CYS A 268 -13.01 17.50 -5.49
CA CYS A 268 -12.87 16.09 -5.20
C CYS A 268 -13.15 15.80 -3.74
N SER A 269 -13.68 14.61 -3.47
CA SER A 269 -13.64 14.04 -2.12
C SER A 269 -12.18 13.79 -1.71
N LYS A 270 -11.90 13.92 -0.42
CA LYS A 270 -10.55 13.74 0.14
C LYS A 270 -10.60 12.88 1.39
N THR A 271 -9.75 11.87 1.46
CA THR A 271 -9.47 11.10 2.68
C THR A 271 -7.98 11.20 3.03
N ASP A 272 -7.69 11.35 4.32
CA ASP A 272 -6.32 11.43 4.80
C ASP A 272 -5.97 10.12 5.54
N HIS A 273 -4.84 9.51 5.20
CA HIS A 273 -4.36 8.26 5.78
C HIS A 273 -2.94 8.45 6.29
N LEU A 274 -2.74 8.30 7.60
CA LEU A 274 -1.40 8.28 8.18
C LEU A 274 -0.85 6.86 8.10
N VAL A 275 0.41 6.71 7.73
CA VAL A 275 1.10 5.43 7.64
C VAL A 275 2.50 5.55 8.23
N GLU A 276 2.93 4.50 8.92
CA GLU A 276 4.30 4.35 9.43
C GLU A 276 5.04 3.30 8.61
N SER A 277 6.22 3.66 8.13
CA SER A 277 7.11 2.73 7.45
C SER A 277 7.82 1.79 8.43
N PRO A 278 8.44 0.70 7.95
CA PRO A 278 9.19 -0.21 8.81
C PRO A 278 10.31 0.45 9.63
N THR A 279 10.84 1.59 9.18
CA THR A 279 11.88 2.35 9.88
C THR A 279 11.33 3.38 10.88
N GLY A 280 10.01 3.44 11.07
CA GLY A 280 9.36 4.43 11.94
C GLY A 280 9.07 5.78 11.28
N GLN A 281 9.51 5.99 10.03
CA GLN A 281 9.21 7.20 9.27
C GLN A 281 7.71 7.28 8.97
N LEU A 282 7.07 8.40 9.33
CA LEU A 282 5.65 8.67 9.07
C LEU A 282 5.43 9.33 7.71
N PHE A 283 4.36 8.93 7.04
CA PHE A 283 3.83 9.55 5.82
C PHE A 283 2.33 9.83 5.98
N LEU A 284 1.90 11.00 5.53
CA LEU A 284 0.49 11.35 5.36
C LEU A 284 0.13 11.24 3.88
N VAL A 285 -0.74 10.28 3.55
CA VAL A 285 -1.26 10.08 2.21
C VAL A 285 -2.64 10.72 2.12
N LYS A 286 -2.79 11.70 1.23
CA LYS A 286 -4.09 12.29 0.89
C LYS A 286 -4.59 11.65 -0.39
N TRP A 287 -5.74 10.99 -0.32
CA TRP A 287 -6.40 10.30 -1.41
C TRP A 287 -7.57 11.15 -1.91
N TYR A 288 -7.53 11.51 -3.20
CA TYR A 288 -8.54 12.31 -3.87
C TYR A 288 -9.35 11.43 -4.82
N GLY A 289 -10.67 11.52 -4.73
CA GLY A 289 -11.59 10.83 -5.63
C GLY A 289 -12.72 11.74 -6.10
N ALA A 290 -13.13 11.56 -7.35
CA ALA A 290 -14.21 12.30 -7.99
C ALA A 290 -15.33 11.35 -8.41
N ASP A 291 -16.55 11.88 -8.49
CA ASP A 291 -17.67 11.15 -9.10
C ASP A 291 -17.68 11.46 -10.60
N MET A 292 -17.55 10.42 -11.42
CA MET A 292 -17.59 10.51 -12.88
C MET A 292 -18.86 9.83 -13.38
N GLU A 293 -19.53 10.45 -14.36
CA GLU A 293 -20.67 9.83 -15.03
C GLU A 293 -20.18 8.76 -15.99
N ASN A 294 -20.64 7.52 -15.79
CA ASN A 294 -20.56 6.52 -16.83
C ASN A 294 -21.79 6.68 -17.75
N TYR A 295 -21.55 7.20 -18.97
CA TYR A 295 -22.60 7.47 -19.94
C TYR A 295 -23.32 6.21 -20.44
N GLU A 296 -22.64 5.05 -20.45
CA GLU A 296 -23.23 3.80 -20.89
C GLU A 296 -24.16 3.20 -19.82
N SER A 297 -23.72 3.19 -18.56
CA SER A 297 -24.52 2.64 -17.44
C SER A 297 -25.47 3.65 -16.79
N LYS A 298 -25.36 4.95 -17.13
CA LYS A 298 -26.09 6.07 -16.50
C LYS A 298 -25.95 6.10 -14.97
N THR A 299 -24.83 5.64 -14.45
CA THR A 299 -24.53 5.65 -13.01
C THR A 299 -23.36 6.57 -12.70
N LEU A 300 -23.44 7.29 -11.57
CA LEU A 300 -22.28 7.98 -11.00
C LEU A 300 -21.32 6.96 -10.41
N GLN A 301 -20.08 7.02 -10.86
CA GLN A 301 -19.02 6.14 -10.44
C GLN A 301 -17.94 6.95 -9.72
N HIS A 302 -17.68 6.61 -8.47
CA HIS A 302 -16.57 7.21 -7.75
C HIS A 302 -15.26 6.63 -8.30
N VAL A 303 -14.33 7.48 -8.70
CA VAL A 303 -13.04 7.10 -9.29
C VAL A 303 -11.92 7.80 -8.54
N THR A 304 -10.80 7.09 -8.40
CA THR A 304 -9.59 7.65 -7.78
C THR A 304 -8.88 8.55 -8.78
N GLU A 305 -8.76 9.83 -8.45
CA GLU A 305 -8.12 10.83 -9.31
C GLU A 305 -6.62 10.93 -9.02
N LYS A 306 -6.26 11.08 -7.74
CA LYS A 306 -4.89 11.40 -7.36
C LYS A 306 -4.56 11.01 -5.93
N PHE A 307 -3.28 10.76 -5.68
CA PHE A 307 -2.70 10.75 -4.36
C PHE A 307 -1.66 11.87 -4.22
N THR A 308 -1.57 12.45 -3.02
CA THR A 308 -0.41 13.24 -2.61
C THR A 308 0.15 12.68 -1.32
N VAL A 309 1.48 12.69 -1.22
CA VAL A 309 2.19 12.12 -0.07
C VAL A 309 3.01 13.20 0.58
N PHE A 310 2.92 13.28 1.90
CA PHE A 310 3.75 14.13 2.72
C PHE A 310 4.55 13.29 3.69
N ARG A 311 5.87 13.49 3.72
CA ARG A 311 6.77 12.85 4.66
C ARG A 311 6.90 13.72 5.91
N ALA A 312 6.78 13.13 7.10
CA ALA A 312 7.02 13.84 8.34
C ALA A 312 8.52 14.07 8.55
N ASN A 313 8.94 15.24 9.00
CA ASN A 313 10.36 15.50 9.27
C ASN A 313 10.80 14.90 10.61
N GLU A 314 12.03 14.39 10.67
CA GLU A 314 12.61 13.74 11.86
C GLU A 314 12.67 14.67 13.09
N LYS A 315 12.86 15.98 12.85
CA LYS A 315 12.95 17.01 13.91
C LYS A 315 11.58 17.53 14.37
N SER A 316 10.54 16.71 14.36
CA SER A 316 9.22 17.17 14.80
C SER A 316 9.23 17.52 16.28
N GLU A 317 8.81 18.75 16.61
CA GLU A 317 8.60 19.15 18.00
C GLU A 317 7.39 18.40 18.59
N LYS A 318 7.29 18.36 19.92
CA LYS A 318 6.16 17.66 20.59
C LYS A 318 4.79 18.25 20.22
N CYS A 319 4.75 19.51 19.78
CA CYS A 319 3.52 20.29 19.56
C CYS A 319 3.05 20.27 18.10
N TYR A 320 3.96 20.08 17.15
CA TYR A 320 3.66 20.09 15.72
C TYR A 320 4.59 19.15 14.93
N LYS A 321 4.09 18.64 13.81
CA LYS A 321 4.87 17.85 12.85
C LYS A 321 4.97 18.62 11.54
N THR A 322 6.19 18.91 11.09
CA THR A 322 6.42 19.44 9.75
C THR A 322 6.27 18.33 8.73
N MET A 323 5.53 18.59 7.66
CA MET A 323 5.14 17.67 6.61
C MET A 323 5.61 18.19 5.26
N THR A 324 6.58 17.50 4.66
CA THR A 324 7.18 17.88 3.37
C THR A 324 6.59 17.03 2.25
N TYR A 325 6.09 17.67 1.19
CA TYR A 325 5.59 16.96 0.01
C TYR A 325 6.69 16.13 -0.64
N THR A 326 6.33 14.91 -1.10
CA THR A 326 7.26 14.04 -1.80
C THR A 326 6.56 13.21 -2.87
N GLU A 327 7.26 12.98 -3.98
CA GLU A 327 6.89 12.07 -5.08
C GLU A 327 7.78 10.82 -5.07
N ASP A 328 8.62 10.68 -4.04
CA ASP A 328 9.59 9.59 -3.92
C ASP A 328 9.63 9.09 -2.48
N ILE A 329 9.12 7.88 -2.26
CA ILE A 329 9.21 7.13 -1.00
C ILE A 329 10.30 6.05 -1.04
N GLY A 330 11.12 6.00 -2.09
CA GLY A 330 12.21 5.06 -2.27
C GLY A 330 11.73 3.63 -2.53
N ASP A 331 12.35 2.65 -1.87
CA ASP A 331 12.00 1.22 -1.97
C ASP A 331 10.70 0.87 -1.20
N LEU A 332 9.86 1.84 -0.86
CA LEU A 332 8.62 1.59 -0.12
C LEU A 332 7.43 1.43 -1.07
N CYS A 333 6.49 0.60 -0.63
CA CYS A 333 5.12 0.53 -1.14
C CYS A 333 4.15 0.87 -0.02
N ILE A 334 3.15 1.69 -0.31
CA ILE A 334 2.08 2.01 0.64
C ILE A 334 0.79 1.33 0.18
N PHE A 335 0.07 0.75 1.13
CA PHE A 335 -1.24 0.14 0.91
C PHE A 335 -2.29 0.98 1.61
N VAL A 336 -3.24 1.49 0.83
CA VAL A 336 -4.31 2.36 1.32
C VAL A 336 -5.67 1.72 1.04
N GLY A 337 -6.54 1.75 2.03
CA GLY A 337 -7.90 1.30 1.88
C GLY A 337 -8.77 1.79 3.02
N HIS A 338 -9.82 1.05 3.34
CA HIS A 338 -10.72 1.39 4.43
C HIS A 338 -10.22 0.87 5.80
N SER A 339 -9.20 0.00 5.82
CA SER A 339 -8.51 -0.40 7.05
C SER A 339 -7.33 0.53 7.37
N GLU A 340 -6.61 0.24 8.45
CA GLU A 340 -5.32 0.89 8.70
C GLU A 340 -4.39 0.76 7.49
N ALA A 341 -3.91 1.91 7.00
CA ALA A 341 -2.94 1.94 5.92
C ALA A 341 -1.59 1.41 6.45
N PHE A 342 -0.85 0.70 5.59
CA PHE A 342 0.43 0.13 5.98
C PHE A 342 1.48 0.29 4.88
N CYS A 343 2.74 0.14 5.28
CA CYS A 343 3.89 0.38 4.42
C CYS A 343 4.89 -0.76 4.56
N VAL A 344 5.47 -1.17 3.43
CA VAL A 344 6.40 -2.32 3.34
C VAL A 344 7.52 -2.00 2.37
N LEU A 345 8.66 -2.68 2.51
CA LEU A 345 9.72 -2.64 1.51
C LEU A 345 9.29 -3.42 0.26
N ALA A 346 9.35 -2.79 -0.91
CA ALA A 346 9.08 -3.45 -2.18
C ALA A 346 10.06 -4.61 -2.41
N SER A 347 11.35 -4.40 -2.11
CA SER A 347 12.38 -5.44 -2.18
C SER A 347 12.12 -6.67 -1.30
N SER A 348 11.28 -6.55 -0.25
CA SER A 348 10.95 -7.68 0.63
C SER A 348 10.00 -8.69 -0.01
N SER A 349 9.38 -8.37 -1.15
CA SER A 349 8.41 -9.25 -1.81
C SER A 349 8.46 -9.12 -3.32
N ARG A 350 8.62 -10.25 -4.02
CA ARG A 350 8.62 -10.27 -5.49
C ARG A 350 7.26 -9.82 -6.03
N GLY A 351 7.27 -8.98 -7.07
CA GLY A 351 6.06 -8.43 -7.70
C GLY A 351 5.59 -7.09 -7.13
N LEU A 352 6.23 -6.57 -6.08
CA LEU A 352 6.01 -5.20 -5.66
C LEU A 352 6.85 -4.23 -6.48
N LYS A 353 6.21 -3.13 -6.90
CA LYS A 353 6.87 -2.02 -7.58
C LYS A 353 7.19 -0.94 -6.54
N PRO A 354 8.47 -0.54 -6.37
CA PRO A 354 8.84 0.51 -5.43
C PRO A 354 8.20 1.85 -5.83
N ASN A 355 8.12 2.76 -4.87
CA ASN A 355 7.56 4.09 -5.03
C ASN A 355 6.10 4.11 -5.53
N CYS A 356 5.30 3.14 -5.09
CA CYS A 356 3.91 2.99 -5.51
C CYS A 356 2.93 2.93 -4.33
N ILE A 357 1.69 3.36 -4.59
CA ILE A 357 0.55 3.23 -3.68
C ILE A 357 -0.42 2.23 -4.28
N TYR A 358 -0.67 1.13 -3.57
CA TYR A 358 -1.69 0.15 -3.90
C TYR A 358 -2.96 0.52 -3.14
N PHE A 359 -4.08 0.67 -3.84
CA PHE A 359 -5.32 1.15 -3.22
C PHE A 359 -6.50 0.23 -3.50
N VAL A 360 -7.40 0.12 -2.52
CA VAL A 360 -8.66 -0.62 -2.64
C VAL A 360 -9.82 0.07 -1.93
N GLY A 361 -11.03 -0.27 -2.36
CA GLY A 361 -12.27 0.15 -1.70
C GLY A 361 -13.33 0.38 -2.76
N ARG A 362 -13.56 1.65 -3.10
CA ARG A 362 -14.46 2.03 -4.21
C ARG A 362 -13.85 1.74 -5.59
N ASN A 363 -12.53 1.73 -5.66
CA ASN A 363 -11.74 1.38 -6.84
C ASN A 363 -10.54 0.56 -6.38
N PHE A 364 -10.07 -0.33 -7.23
CA PHE A 364 -8.83 -1.08 -7.03
C PHE A 364 -7.81 -0.58 -8.04
N GLY A 365 -6.55 -0.52 -7.64
CA GLY A 365 -5.51 -0.10 -8.56
C GLY A 365 -4.17 0.19 -7.90
N VAL A 366 -3.28 0.74 -8.72
CA VAL A 366 -1.92 1.13 -8.33
C VAL A 366 -1.63 2.53 -8.85
N TYR A 367 -1.11 3.37 -7.96
CA TYR A 367 -0.67 4.73 -8.28
C TYR A 367 0.86 4.79 -8.20
N ASP A 368 1.48 5.14 -9.31
CA ASP A 368 2.93 5.34 -9.41
C ASP A 368 3.27 6.78 -9.03
N LEU A 369 4.04 6.98 -7.96
CA LEU A 369 4.39 8.32 -7.48
C LEU A 369 5.41 9.02 -8.39
N THR A 370 6.29 8.26 -9.07
CA THR A 370 7.32 8.80 -9.96
C THR A 370 6.67 9.44 -11.19
N THR A 371 5.69 8.75 -11.80
CA THR A 371 5.03 9.25 -13.02
C THR A 371 3.76 10.03 -12.71
N GLY A 372 3.21 9.89 -11.49
CA GLY A 372 1.89 10.40 -11.13
C GLY A 372 0.74 9.69 -11.85
N THR A 373 0.99 8.46 -12.34
CA THR A 373 0.01 7.70 -13.12
C THR A 373 -0.84 6.83 -12.20
N CYS A 374 -2.15 7.03 -12.26
CA CYS A 374 -3.13 6.14 -11.63
C CYS A 374 -3.49 5.01 -12.61
N THR A 375 -3.38 3.76 -12.18
CA THR A 375 -3.82 2.59 -12.96
C THR A 375 -4.99 1.92 -12.25
N HIS A 376 -6.18 1.95 -12.86
CA HIS A 376 -7.40 1.37 -12.30
C HIS A 376 -7.66 -0.03 -12.84
N PHE A 377 -8.18 -0.91 -11.98
CA PHE A 377 -8.60 -2.24 -12.35
C PHE A 377 -10.11 -2.27 -12.60
N LEU A 378 -10.49 -2.66 -13.81
CA LEU A 378 -11.85 -2.69 -14.31
C LEU A 378 -12.24 -4.11 -14.74
N THR A 379 -13.52 -4.40 -14.74
CA THR A 379 -14.09 -5.55 -15.44
C THR A 379 -14.13 -5.27 -16.95
N GLU A 380 -14.44 -6.30 -17.73
CA GLU A 380 -14.72 -6.17 -19.18
C GLU A 380 -15.73 -5.05 -19.50
N GLU A 381 -16.80 -4.93 -18.72
CA GLU A 381 -17.86 -3.91 -18.86
C GLU A 381 -17.45 -2.51 -18.36
N GLU A 382 -16.15 -2.23 -18.23
CA GLU A 382 -15.61 -0.94 -17.74
C GLU A 382 -16.08 -0.55 -16.33
N VAL A 383 -16.46 -1.53 -15.51
CA VAL A 383 -16.86 -1.32 -14.12
C VAL A 383 -15.64 -1.49 -13.22
N PRO A 384 -15.30 -0.53 -12.35
CA PRO A 384 -14.22 -0.67 -11.38
C PRO A 384 -14.44 -1.85 -10.47
N ILE A 385 -13.39 -2.65 -10.37
CA ILE A 385 -13.28 -3.65 -9.33
C ILE A 385 -13.27 -2.91 -8.00
N LYS A 386 -14.15 -3.36 -7.10
CA LYS A 386 -14.41 -2.69 -5.83
C LYS A 386 -14.81 -3.71 -4.78
N ASN A 387 -14.50 -3.40 -3.53
CA ASN A 387 -14.94 -4.16 -2.37
C ASN A 387 -15.26 -3.17 -1.24
N SER A 388 -16.55 -3.15 -0.87
CA SER A 388 -17.09 -2.31 0.18
C SER A 388 -17.62 -3.13 1.37
N ARG A 389 -17.22 -4.39 1.53
CA ARG A 389 -17.59 -5.23 2.69
C ARG A 389 -16.62 -5.06 3.87
N PHE A 390 -17.16 -4.79 5.07
CA PHE A 390 -16.42 -4.82 6.35
C PHE A 390 -16.28 -6.27 6.83
N PRO A 391 -15.19 -6.69 7.52
CA PRO A 391 -13.99 -5.93 7.91
C PRO A 391 -13.03 -5.68 6.76
N TYR A 392 -12.43 -4.49 6.74
CA TYR A 392 -11.92 -3.93 5.48
C TYR A 392 -10.49 -4.30 5.08
N TRP A 393 -9.59 -4.69 5.98
CA TRP A 393 -8.33 -5.39 5.73
C TRP A 393 -7.86 -6.00 7.05
N PRO A 394 -7.05 -7.07 7.05
CA PRO A 394 -6.17 -7.47 8.15
C PRO A 394 -5.21 -6.32 8.55
N CYS A 395 -5.09 -6.04 9.85
CA CYS A 395 -4.20 -5.01 10.43
C CYS A 395 -2.73 -5.34 10.14
N PRO A 396 -1.84 -4.34 9.98
CA PRO A 396 -0.43 -4.60 9.76
C PRO A 396 0.24 -5.29 10.96
N SER A 397 0.85 -6.44 10.70
CA SER A 397 1.80 -7.08 11.60
C SER A 397 3.14 -7.38 10.92
N ALA A 398 4.12 -7.64 11.78
CA ALA A 398 5.55 -7.51 11.57
C ALA A 398 6.19 -8.64 10.76
N LEU A 399 7.08 -8.23 9.87
CA LEU A 399 8.38 -8.84 9.58
C LEU A 399 9.26 -7.60 9.38
N TYR A 400 10.20 -7.19 10.23
CA TYR A 400 11.00 -7.83 11.29
C TYR A 400 11.20 -6.85 12.44
#